data_AF-A0A0S8DK41-F1
#
_entry.id   AF-A0A0S8DK41-F1
#
_cell.length_a   1.000
_cell.length_b   1.000
_cell.length_c   1.000
_cell.angle_alpha   90.00
_cell.angle_beta   90.00
_cell.angle_gamma   90.00
#
_symmetry.space_group_name_H-M   'P 1'
#
loop_
_entity.id
_entity.type
_entity.pdbx_description
1 polymer ?
#
loop_
_entity_poly.entity_id
_entity_poly.type
_entity_poly.pdbx_seq_one_letter_code
_entity_poly.pdbx_strand_id
1 'polypeptide(L)'
;MKTHKSAVYIYILLSIVLLTGCQSKVYLMPTPAALETGKHDPFAANPDQDQTNRVVVAYATNRLGVGSEDEKKYITLFDKNLRLGAAQVRIGSEEKTWMDLYGLSTINKRKKDIALNLEVTEEIAELDSEAPIEELSPEVESFFEKLNEAIDRTLDKDLILYVHGANNTFYRSSAQAAQFHHFTGRNSVVMFYAWPSAASLLRYAVDVNNARRTVPVFARLLELLGRYSTARSIDILAYSAGAQVLSPALAKLREKYGDEDIEKLQQRLRLGEIYFAAPDVDFRVFLENLATYIDLPNHVTLALNPDDSVLKFAARHHKASRAGRPDPDELSAEETRWVIDASRKMPLDILWITSETIPDMSRGSHSFWYSHPWVSTDVLVLFLLQARPAERGLAEYEGERGGRIWYFPEDYPEQSSRAINRLKEE
;
A
#
# COMPACT_ATOMS: atom_id res chain seq x y z
N MET A 1 -54.20 27.50 13.17
CA MET A 1 -53.25 26.79 12.30
C MET A 1 -51.95 26.53 13.05
N LYS A 2 -51.94 25.50 13.90
CA LYS A 2 -50.76 24.88 14.50
C LYS A 2 -50.76 23.47 13.93
N THR A 3 -49.69 23.05 13.25
CA THR A 3 -49.23 21.66 12.97
C THR A 3 -48.58 21.56 11.58
N HIS A 4 -47.35 22.04 11.40
CA HIS A 4 -46.53 21.60 10.24
C HIS A 4 -45.01 21.61 10.47
N LYS A 5 -44.50 21.95 11.67
CA LYS A 5 -43.04 21.98 11.93
C LYS A 5 -42.44 20.67 12.45
N SER A 6 -43.24 19.65 12.76
CA SER A 6 -42.74 18.40 13.36
C SER A 6 -42.48 17.25 12.37
N ALA A 7 -42.87 17.39 11.09
CA ALA A 7 -42.72 16.32 10.10
C ALA A 7 -41.37 16.35 9.35
N VAL A 8 -40.70 17.51 9.29
CA VAL A 8 -39.44 17.66 8.54
C VAL A 8 -38.22 17.12 9.31
N TYR A 9 -38.27 17.12 10.64
CA TYR A 9 -37.18 16.56 11.47
C TYR A 9 -37.18 15.03 11.54
N ILE A 10 -38.32 14.38 11.30
CA ILE A 10 -38.43 12.90 11.36
C ILE A 10 -37.88 12.24 10.09
N TYR A 11 -37.95 12.90 8.93
CA TYR A 11 -37.36 12.37 7.69
C TYR A 11 -35.84 12.55 7.60
N ILE A 12 -35.26 13.53 8.31
CA ILE A 12 -33.80 13.72 8.38
C ILE A 12 -33.17 12.74 9.39
N LEU A 13 -33.89 12.34 10.45
CA LEU A 13 -33.38 11.31 11.37
C LEU A 13 -33.50 9.87 10.81
N LEU A 14 -34.47 9.60 9.92
CA LEU A 14 -34.63 8.27 9.32
C LEU A 14 -33.65 7.96 8.17
N SER A 15 -32.90 8.95 7.67
CA SER A 15 -31.90 8.74 6.61
C SER A 15 -30.47 8.52 7.13
N ILE A 16 -30.27 8.53 8.46
CA ILE A 16 -28.97 8.28 9.11
C ILE A 16 -28.85 6.82 9.62
N VAL A 17 -29.94 6.07 9.66
CA VAL A 17 -29.93 4.66 10.10
C VAL A 17 -30.43 3.79 8.94
N LEU A 18 -29.52 3.32 8.08
CA LEU A 18 -29.62 2.09 7.24
C LEU A 18 -28.62 2.12 6.07
N LEU A 19 -27.32 2.22 6.38
CA LEU A 19 -26.26 1.73 5.47
C LEU A 19 -25.17 1.00 6.26
N THR A 20 -25.57 0.14 7.21
CA THR A 20 -24.74 -1.01 7.60
C THR A 20 -24.85 -2.07 6.49
N GLY A 21 -24.41 -1.72 5.28
CA GLY A 21 -24.16 -2.74 4.26
C GLY A 21 -23.13 -3.69 4.84
N CYS A 22 -23.43 -5.00 4.82
CA CYS A 22 -22.46 -6.01 5.20
C CYS A 22 -21.16 -5.75 4.42
N GLN A 23 -20.12 -5.30 5.12
CA GLN A 23 -18.83 -5.06 4.47
C GLN A 23 -18.35 -6.38 3.89
N SER A 24 -17.90 -6.36 2.62
CA SER A 24 -17.43 -7.57 1.96
C SER A 24 -16.21 -8.12 2.71
N LYS A 25 -16.29 -9.39 3.11
CA LYS A 25 -15.20 -10.09 3.81
C LYS A 25 -13.91 -10.02 2.99
N VAL A 26 -12.80 -9.81 3.68
CA VAL A 26 -11.45 -9.98 3.13
C VAL A 26 -10.97 -11.38 3.49
N TYR A 27 -10.34 -12.05 2.53
CA TYR A 27 -9.76 -13.38 2.70
C TYR A 27 -8.24 -13.30 2.58
N LEU A 28 -7.55 -14.22 3.24
CA LEU A 28 -6.11 -14.33 3.20
C LEU A 28 -5.66 -14.57 1.76
N MET A 29 -4.78 -13.71 1.25
CA MET A 29 -4.21 -13.87 -0.09
C MET A 29 -3.64 -15.28 -0.32
N PRO A 30 -3.64 -15.78 -1.56
CA PRO A 30 -2.93 -17.00 -1.92
C PRO A 30 -1.51 -16.99 -1.35
N THR A 31 -1.02 -18.17 -1.00
CA THR A 31 0.36 -18.32 -0.52
C THR A 31 1.31 -17.80 -1.61
N PRO A 32 2.21 -16.85 -1.31
CA PRO A 32 3.28 -16.46 -2.22
C PRO A 32 4.06 -17.68 -2.71
N ALA A 33 4.32 -17.76 -4.01
CA ALA A 33 4.97 -18.89 -4.67
C ALA A 33 6.27 -19.34 -3.98
N ALA A 34 7.10 -18.40 -3.50
CA ALA A 34 8.34 -18.75 -2.78
C ALA A 34 8.11 -19.58 -1.50
N LEU A 35 6.94 -19.45 -0.88
CA LEU A 35 6.59 -20.05 0.41
C LEU A 35 5.88 -21.40 0.27
N GLU A 36 5.38 -21.74 -0.91
CA GLU A 36 4.51 -22.90 -1.14
C GLU A 36 5.18 -24.26 -0.91
N THR A 37 6.52 -24.29 -0.95
CA THR A 37 7.32 -25.51 -0.75
C THR A 37 7.86 -25.63 0.67
N GLY A 38 7.71 -24.60 1.51
CA GLY A 38 8.37 -24.49 2.80
C GLY A 38 9.89 -24.32 2.75
N LYS A 39 10.51 -24.34 1.56
CA LYS A 39 11.96 -24.14 1.38
C LYS A 39 12.41 -22.77 1.86
N HIS A 40 11.59 -21.75 1.58
CA HIS A 40 11.77 -20.40 2.08
C HIS A 40 10.70 -20.14 3.12
N ASP A 41 11.11 -20.09 4.38
CA ASP A 41 10.20 -19.88 5.50
C ASP A 41 10.59 -18.61 6.27
N PRO A 42 9.89 -17.48 6.05
CA PRO A 42 10.17 -16.24 6.78
C PRO A 42 9.64 -16.32 8.22
N PHE A 43 8.72 -17.23 8.52
CA PHE A 43 8.16 -17.39 9.87
C PHE A 43 9.15 -18.05 10.84
N ALA A 44 10.14 -18.79 10.32
CA ALA A 44 11.19 -19.41 11.11
C ALA A 44 12.39 -18.49 11.35
N ALA A 45 12.44 -17.32 10.73
CA ALA A 45 13.60 -16.43 10.80
C ALA A 45 13.76 -15.79 12.19
N ASN A 46 12.64 -15.39 12.82
CA ASN A 46 12.64 -14.71 14.12
C ASN A 46 11.99 -15.60 15.21
N PRO A 47 12.76 -16.20 16.12
CA PRO A 47 12.22 -17.06 17.18
C PRO A 47 11.42 -16.30 18.24
N ASP A 48 11.66 -14.99 18.40
CA ASP A 48 11.01 -14.14 19.41
C ASP A 48 9.65 -13.60 18.94
N GLN A 49 9.23 -13.98 17.74
CA GLN A 49 8.01 -13.50 17.15
C GLN A 49 6.76 -14.16 17.72
N ASP A 50 5.72 -13.35 17.94
CA ASP A 50 4.43 -13.82 18.43
C ASP A 50 3.82 -14.89 17.50
N GLN A 51 3.74 -16.11 18.02
CA GLN A 51 3.10 -17.25 17.38
C GLN A 51 1.59 -17.23 17.62
N THR A 52 0.89 -16.36 16.89
CA THR A 52 -0.55 -16.13 17.04
C THR A 52 -1.24 -15.94 15.69
N ASN A 53 -2.55 -16.19 15.63
CA ASN A 53 -3.39 -15.86 14.47
C ASN A 53 -3.87 -14.40 14.45
N ARG A 54 -3.43 -13.58 15.41
CA ARG A 54 -3.74 -12.15 15.52
C ARG A 54 -2.54 -11.31 15.09
N VAL A 55 -2.71 -10.52 14.04
CA VAL A 55 -1.66 -9.66 13.50
C VAL A 55 -1.96 -8.23 13.89
N VAL A 56 -1.00 -7.58 14.54
CA VAL A 56 -1.06 -6.15 14.82
C VAL A 56 -0.42 -5.39 13.67
N VAL A 57 -1.06 -4.31 13.23
CA VAL A 57 -0.54 -3.37 12.24
C VAL A 57 -0.73 -1.95 12.75
N ALA A 58 0.28 -1.11 12.59
CA ALA A 58 0.13 0.32 12.88
C ALA A 58 -0.80 0.94 11.82
N TYR A 59 -1.44 2.06 12.17
CA TYR A 59 -2.19 2.82 11.19
C TYR A 59 -2.05 4.32 11.35
N ALA A 60 -2.28 4.98 10.24
CA ALA A 60 -2.50 6.41 10.16
C ALA A 60 -3.76 6.67 9.32
N THR A 61 -4.57 7.65 9.69
CA THR A 61 -5.81 7.95 8.99
C THR A 61 -6.19 9.41 9.14
N ASN A 62 -6.69 10.02 8.07
CA ASN A 62 -7.39 11.30 8.14
C ASN A 62 -8.91 11.13 8.09
N ARG A 63 -9.43 9.91 8.13
CA ARG A 63 -10.87 9.67 8.29
C ARG A 63 -11.35 10.16 9.65
N LEU A 64 -12.57 10.71 9.66
CA LEU A 64 -13.26 11.08 10.88
C LEU A 64 -13.65 9.82 11.66
N GLY A 65 -13.30 9.77 12.93
CA GLY A 65 -13.77 8.75 13.87
C GLY A 65 -15.17 9.08 14.39
N VAL A 66 -16.04 8.08 14.47
CA VAL A 66 -17.35 8.18 15.13
C VAL A 66 -17.51 7.04 16.15
N GLY A 67 -18.12 7.34 17.29
CA GLY A 67 -18.23 6.40 18.41
C GLY A 67 -17.57 6.94 19.67
N SER A 68 -17.58 6.15 20.75
CA SER A 68 -16.78 6.41 21.95
C SER A 68 -15.30 6.16 21.66
N GLU A 69 -14.41 6.64 22.53
CA GLU A 69 -12.95 6.42 22.41
C GLU A 69 -12.61 4.94 22.27
N ASP A 70 -13.27 4.05 23.04
CA ASP A 70 -13.05 2.61 23.01
C ASP A 70 -13.67 1.87 21.80
N GLU A 71 -14.57 2.51 21.04
CA GLU A 71 -15.26 1.91 19.89
C GLU A 71 -15.21 2.80 18.64
N LYS A 72 -14.14 3.57 18.47
CA LYS A 72 -13.97 4.47 17.32
C LYS A 72 -14.09 3.71 16.00
N LYS A 73 -15.05 4.12 15.17
CA LYS A 73 -15.23 3.65 13.79
C LYS A 73 -14.88 4.76 12.82
N TYR A 74 -13.93 4.50 11.93
CA TYR A 74 -13.55 5.46 10.90
C TYR A 74 -14.48 5.41 9.69
N ILE A 75 -15.11 6.54 9.38
CA ILE A 75 -16.07 6.67 8.26
C ILE A 75 -15.40 7.27 7.02
N THR A 76 -16.20 7.67 6.02
CA THR A 76 -15.71 8.27 4.77
C THR A 76 -15.61 9.80 4.83
N LEU A 77 -16.07 10.41 5.93
CA LEU A 77 -15.81 11.83 6.21
C LEU A 77 -14.39 11.98 6.76
N PHE A 78 -13.85 13.18 6.70
CA PHE A 78 -12.49 13.50 7.12
C PHE A 78 -12.39 14.96 7.51
N ASP A 79 -11.32 15.27 8.21
CA ASP A 79 -10.85 16.62 8.52
C ASP A 79 -9.35 16.71 8.18
N LYS A 80 -8.70 17.75 8.71
CA LYS A 80 -7.25 17.95 8.55
C LYS A 80 -6.41 17.22 9.60
N ASN A 81 -7.02 16.44 10.48
CA ASN A 81 -6.30 15.78 11.55
C ASN A 81 -5.78 14.42 11.08
N LEU A 82 -4.56 14.13 11.49
CA LEU A 82 -3.93 12.83 11.34
C LEU A 82 -4.15 12.07 12.65
N ARG A 83 -4.70 10.86 12.54
CA ARG A 83 -4.96 9.97 13.68
C ARG A 83 -4.07 8.75 13.55
N LEU A 84 -3.40 8.40 14.63
CA LEU A 84 -2.35 7.38 14.70
C LEU A 84 -2.75 6.33 15.72
N GLY A 85 -2.48 5.06 15.41
CA GLY A 85 -2.85 3.98 16.31
C GLY A 85 -2.42 2.60 15.86
N ALA A 86 -3.03 1.58 16.46
CA ALA A 86 -2.81 0.18 16.10
C ALA A 86 -4.14 -0.55 15.86
N ALA A 87 -4.15 -1.47 14.90
CA ALA A 87 -5.27 -2.34 14.62
C ALA A 87 -4.84 -3.80 14.75
N GLN A 88 -5.69 -4.61 15.39
CA GLN A 88 -5.48 -6.05 15.50
C GLN A 88 -6.46 -6.80 14.59
N VAL A 89 -5.92 -7.63 13.71
CA VAL A 89 -6.69 -8.43 12.76
C VAL A 89 -6.44 -9.90 13.00
N ARG A 90 -7.51 -10.67 13.23
CA ARG A 90 -7.45 -12.13 13.29
C ARG A 90 -7.55 -12.74 11.90
N ILE A 91 -6.68 -13.71 11.62
CA ILE A 91 -6.70 -14.54 10.40
C ILE A 91 -7.32 -15.91 10.72
N GLY A 92 -8.45 -16.23 10.09
CA GLY A 92 -9.18 -17.48 10.34
C GLY A 92 -10.09 -17.38 11.56
N SER A 93 -10.56 -18.51 12.12
CA SER A 93 -11.46 -18.57 13.28
C SER A 93 -10.73 -18.37 14.61
N GLU A 94 -11.46 -18.09 15.70
CA GLU A 94 -10.88 -17.97 17.06
C GLU A 94 -10.12 -19.22 17.50
N GLU A 95 -10.66 -20.40 17.17
CA GLU A 95 -10.08 -21.73 17.46
C GLU A 95 -8.80 -22.04 16.68
N LYS A 96 -8.46 -21.26 15.63
CA LYS A 96 -7.29 -21.57 14.79
C LYS A 96 -6.01 -21.22 15.54
N THR A 97 -5.15 -22.21 15.69
CA THR A 97 -3.84 -22.05 16.30
C THR A 97 -2.85 -21.38 15.34
N TRP A 98 -1.71 -20.95 15.86
CA TRP A 98 -0.58 -20.53 15.03
C TRP A 98 -0.15 -21.63 14.05
N MET A 99 -0.06 -22.88 14.50
CA MET A 99 0.36 -23.99 13.63
C MET A 99 -0.63 -24.25 12.50
N ASP A 100 -1.93 -24.07 12.74
CA ASP A 100 -2.94 -24.12 11.67
C ASP A 100 -2.73 -23.01 10.65
N LEU A 101 -2.43 -21.79 11.10
CA LEU A 101 -2.19 -20.65 10.21
C LEU A 101 -0.89 -20.84 9.42
N TYR A 102 0.18 -21.27 10.08
CA TYR A 102 1.46 -21.61 9.45
C TYR A 102 1.27 -22.64 8.34
N GLY A 103 0.61 -23.77 8.64
CA GLY A 103 0.34 -24.80 7.63
C GLY A 103 -0.55 -24.32 6.48
N LEU A 104 -1.43 -23.34 6.70
CA LEU A 104 -2.20 -22.71 5.62
C LEU A 104 -1.38 -21.71 4.80
N SER A 105 -0.28 -21.20 5.35
CA SER A 105 0.57 -20.16 4.76
C SER A 105 1.76 -20.73 4.00
N THR A 106 1.99 -22.04 4.05
CA THR A 106 3.12 -22.75 3.42
C THR A 106 2.68 -23.86 2.47
N ILE A 107 1.43 -23.82 2.01
CA ILE A 107 0.88 -24.75 1.01
C ILE A 107 0.47 -23.99 -0.26
N ASN A 108 0.64 -24.63 -1.41
CA ASN A 108 0.24 -24.11 -2.72
C ASN A 108 -1.27 -23.81 -2.78
N LYS A 109 -2.12 -24.77 -2.39
CA LYS A 109 -3.58 -24.63 -2.55
C LYS A 109 -4.35 -24.93 -1.28
N ARG A 110 -5.16 -23.96 -0.84
CA ARG A 110 -6.08 -24.10 0.30
C ARG A 110 -7.41 -24.71 -0.14
N LYS A 111 -8.02 -25.49 0.75
CA LYS A 111 -9.36 -26.07 0.54
C LYS A 111 -10.50 -25.06 0.74
N LYS A 112 -10.26 -24.01 1.53
CA LYS A 112 -11.25 -23.00 1.92
C LYS A 112 -10.60 -21.64 2.04
N ASP A 113 -11.37 -20.60 1.75
CA ASP A 113 -10.96 -19.23 2.01
C ASP A 113 -10.89 -18.96 3.51
N ILE A 114 -9.90 -18.18 3.93
CA ILE A 114 -9.61 -17.88 5.32
C ILE A 114 -9.93 -16.40 5.56
N ALA A 115 -11.03 -16.12 6.24
CA ALA A 115 -11.48 -14.74 6.46
C ALA A 115 -10.57 -13.99 7.45
N LEU A 116 -10.39 -12.70 7.22
CA LEU A 116 -9.74 -11.77 8.14
C LEU A 116 -10.80 -10.96 8.88
N ASN A 117 -10.61 -10.75 10.18
CA ASN A 117 -11.56 -10.04 11.03
C ASN A 117 -10.82 -8.98 11.84
N LEU A 118 -11.20 -7.72 11.69
CA LEU A 118 -10.70 -6.64 12.56
C LEU A 118 -11.35 -6.81 13.94
N GLU A 119 -10.54 -7.04 14.97
CA GLU A 119 -11.00 -7.28 16.34
C GLU A 119 -10.86 -6.02 17.20
N VAL A 120 -9.72 -5.33 17.09
CA VAL A 120 -9.39 -4.16 17.92
C VAL A 120 -8.89 -3.02 17.05
N THR A 121 -9.29 -1.79 17.39
CA THR A 121 -8.75 -0.55 16.85
C THR A 121 -8.48 0.37 18.03
N GLU A 122 -7.21 0.63 18.32
CA GLU A 122 -6.76 1.55 19.37
C GLU A 122 -6.27 2.82 18.68
N GLU A 123 -6.93 3.95 18.92
CA GLU A 123 -6.38 5.27 18.56
C GLU A 123 -5.49 5.73 19.70
N ILE A 124 -4.23 6.01 19.39
CA ILE A 124 -3.22 6.42 20.37
C ILE A 124 -3.08 7.93 20.36
N ALA A 125 -3.08 8.55 19.17
CA ALA A 125 -2.87 9.98 19.04
C ALA A 125 -3.72 10.61 17.92
N GLU A 126 -4.05 11.87 18.10
CA GLU A 126 -4.63 12.74 17.09
C GLU A 126 -3.82 14.04 17.04
N LEU A 127 -3.44 14.47 15.85
CA LEU A 127 -2.72 15.73 15.64
C LEU A 127 -3.30 16.51 14.46
N ASP A 128 -3.30 17.83 14.57
CA ASP A 128 -3.56 18.70 13.42
C ASP A 128 -2.37 18.61 12.46
N SER A 129 -2.61 18.22 11.21
CA SER A 129 -1.53 18.08 10.22
C SER A 129 -0.84 19.40 9.86
N GLU A 130 -1.43 20.53 10.24
CA GLU A 130 -0.86 21.87 10.05
C GLU A 130 -0.06 22.38 11.28
N ALA A 131 -0.06 21.63 12.39
CA ALA A 131 0.71 22.00 13.58
C ALA A 131 2.23 22.03 13.30
N PRO A 132 3.03 22.79 14.08
CA PRO A 132 4.49 22.73 14.01
C PRO A 132 5.00 21.28 14.11
N ILE A 133 6.03 20.91 13.34
CA ILE A 133 6.50 19.50 13.32
C ILE A 133 7.45 19.19 14.47
N GLU A 134 8.04 20.22 15.08
CA GLU A 134 8.96 20.18 16.21
C GLU A 134 8.27 19.88 17.54
N GLU A 135 6.96 20.12 17.63
CA GLU A 135 6.21 20.05 18.89
C GLU A 135 5.27 18.85 18.83
N LEU A 136 5.68 17.75 19.46
CA LEU A 136 4.82 16.58 19.63
C LEU A 136 4.01 16.69 20.93
N SER A 137 2.75 16.26 20.88
CA SER A 137 2.01 16.00 22.10
C SER A 137 2.50 14.69 22.74
N PRO A 138 2.32 14.50 24.07
CA PRO A 138 2.69 13.25 24.74
C PRO A 138 2.09 11.99 24.09
N GLU A 139 0.89 12.11 23.51
CA GLU A 139 0.22 11.02 22.81
C GLU A 139 0.94 10.66 21.50
N VAL A 140 1.41 11.65 20.74
CA VAL A 140 2.17 11.42 19.50
C VAL A 140 3.55 10.85 19.82
N GLU A 141 4.20 11.32 20.88
CA GLU A 141 5.45 10.72 21.39
C GLU A 141 5.22 9.25 21.76
N SER A 142 4.17 8.96 22.52
CA SER A 142 3.79 7.59 22.91
C SER A 142 3.53 6.68 21.71
N PHE A 143 2.91 7.20 20.64
CA PHE A 143 2.75 6.45 19.39
C PHE A 143 4.10 6.09 18.75
N PHE A 144 5.02 7.05 18.63
CA PHE A 144 6.33 6.81 18.03
C PHE A 144 7.21 5.91 18.90
N GLU A 145 7.14 5.99 20.23
CA GLU A 145 7.79 5.05 21.13
C GLU A 145 7.31 3.61 20.87
N LYS A 146 5.99 3.37 20.85
CA LYS A 146 5.41 2.06 20.53
C LYS A 146 5.79 1.57 19.12
N LEU A 147 5.83 2.46 18.13
CA LEU A 147 6.24 2.13 16.77
C LEU A 147 7.71 1.72 16.73
N ASN A 148 8.58 2.45 17.42
CA ASN A 148 10.02 2.19 17.48
C ASN A 148 10.33 0.90 18.24
N GLU A 149 9.62 0.63 19.35
CA GLU A 149 9.70 -0.66 20.03
C GLU A 149 9.30 -1.83 19.12
N ALA A 150 8.29 -1.65 18.26
CA ALA A 150 7.91 -2.67 17.30
C ALA A 150 9.02 -2.90 16.25
N ILE A 151 9.64 -1.82 15.74
CA ILE A 151 10.79 -1.88 14.81
C ILE A 151 12.00 -2.57 15.49
N ASP A 152 12.23 -2.34 16.77
CA ASP A 152 13.34 -2.94 17.50
C ASP A 152 13.20 -4.47 17.67
N ARG A 153 11.97 -4.99 17.66
CA ARG A 153 11.67 -6.44 17.75
C ARG A 153 11.73 -7.19 16.42
N THR A 154 11.71 -6.48 15.29
CA THR A 154 11.77 -7.10 13.96
C THR A 154 13.21 -7.38 13.52
N LEU A 155 13.42 -8.36 12.63
CA LEU A 155 14.77 -8.60 12.07
C LEU A 155 15.14 -7.54 11.04
N ASP A 156 14.19 -7.23 10.16
CA ASP A 156 14.29 -6.14 9.22
C ASP A 156 13.76 -4.85 9.87
N LYS A 157 14.61 -3.81 9.87
CA LYS A 157 14.37 -2.54 10.55
C LYS A 157 13.59 -1.53 9.71
N ASP A 158 13.02 -1.98 8.60
CA ASP A 158 12.23 -1.14 7.71
C ASP A 158 10.77 -1.06 8.15
N LEU A 159 10.16 0.09 7.84
CA LEU A 159 8.73 0.34 7.99
C LEU A 159 8.09 0.30 6.61
N ILE A 160 7.14 -0.61 6.41
CA ILE A 160 6.39 -0.70 5.16
C ILE A 160 5.02 -0.06 5.32
N LEU A 161 4.77 1.01 4.57
CA LEU A 161 3.51 1.74 4.54
C LEU A 161 2.63 1.28 3.38
N TYR A 162 1.49 0.66 3.68
CA TYR A 162 0.49 0.29 2.70
C TYR A 162 -0.56 1.39 2.49
N VAL A 163 -0.71 1.85 1.25
CA VAL A 163 -1.71 2.87 0.85
C VAL A 163 -2.74 2.22 -0.07
N HIS A 164 -3.98 2.13 0.42
CA HIS A 164 -5.03 1.39 -0.27
C HIS A 164 -5.59 2.11 -1.51
N GLY A 165 -6.28 1.37 -2.38
CA GLY A 165 -7.00 1.89 -3.56
C GLY A 165 -8.38 2.47 -3.28
N ALA A 166 -9.13 2.79 -4.34
CA ALA A 166 -10.51 3.29 -4.24
C ALA A 166 -11.46 2.25 -3.62
N ASN A 167 -12.66 2.68 -3.23
CA ASN A 167 -13.70 1.77 -2.72
C ASN A 167 -13.26 0.92 -1.52
N ASN A 168 -12.51 1.52 -0.58
CA ASN A 168 -11.94 0.83 0.57
C ASN A 168 -12.51 1.34 1.91
N THR A 169 -12.59 0.44 2.88
CA THR A 169 -12.97 0.73 4.26
C THR A 169 -11.75 0.63 5.17
N PHE A 170 -11.83 1.18 6.37
CA PHE A 170 -10.77 0.99 7.37
C PHE A 170 -10.49 -0.51 7.63
N TYR A 171 -11.54 -1.33 7.79
CA TYR A 171 -11.44 -2.79 7.92
C TYR A 171 -10.71 -3.45 6.74
N ARG A 172 -11.08 -3.12 5.50
CA ARG A 172 -10.45 -3.73 4.32
C ARG A 172 -8.98 -3.33 4.20
N SER A 173 -8.64 -2.10 4.60
CA SER A 173 -7.26 -1.60 4.62
C SER A 173 -6.43 -2.31 5.69
N SER A 174 -6.96 -2.43 6.91
CA SER A 174 -6.28 -3.14 8.00
C SER A 174 -6.11 -4.63 7.69
N ALA A 175 -7.13 -5.28 7.11
CA ALA A 175 -7.04 -6.68 6.70
C ALA A 175 -6.01 -6.89 5.58
N GLN A 176 -5.91 -5.97 4.61
CA GLN A 176 -4.89 -6.08 3.56
C GLN A 176 -3.47 -5.85 4.08
N ALA A 177 -3.29 -4.92 5.01
CA ALA A 177 -2.01 -4.70 5.68
C ALA A 177 -1.62 -5.90 6.56
N ALA A 178 -2.57 -6.46 7.31
CA ALA A 178 -2.33 -7.59 8.20
C ALA A 178 -1.94 -8.88 7.46
N GLN A 179 -2.58 -9.20 6.33
CA GLN A 179 -2.14 -10.34 5.52
C GLN A 179 -0.76 -10.12 4.90
N PHE A 180 -0.45 -8.89 4.48
CA PHE A 180 0.88 -8.57 3.95
C PHE A 180 1.95 -8.68 5.04
N HIS A 181 1.73 -8.09 6.21
CA HIS A 181 2.56 -8.23 7.41
C HIS A 181 2.75 -9.69 7.82
N HIS A 182 1.70 -10.51 7.74
CA HIS A 182 1.84 -11.94 7.98
C HIS A 182 2.84 -12.57 7.01
N PHE A 183 2.73 -12.31 5.70
CA PHE A 183 3.62 -12.91 4.70
C PHE A 183 5.04 -12.32 4.63
N THR A 184 5.32 -11.16 5.25
CA THR A 184 6.71 -10.76 5.55
C THR A 184 7.37 -11.68 6.57
N GLY A 185 6.62 -12.68 7.06
CA GLY A 185 6.96 -13.46 8.23
C GLY A 185 6.95 -12.61 9.48
N ARG A 186 6.32 -11.42 9.49
CA ARG A 186 6.37 -10.39 10.56
C ARG A 186 7.78 -9.95 10.95
N ASN A 187 8.70 -10.02 9.99
CA ASN A 187 10.07 -9.58 10.15
C ASN A 187 10.29 -8.09 9.84
N SER A 188 9.24 -7.35 9.49
CA SER A 188 9.25 -5.90 9.28
C SER A 188 7.97 -5.31 9.86
N VAL A 189 7.97 -4.02 10.24
CA VAL A 189 6.75 -3.37 10.71
C VAL A 189 5.91 -2.93 9.52
N VAL A 190 4.60 -3.22 9.56
CA VAL A 190 3.65 -2.74 8.56
C VAL A 190 2.70 -1.72 9.17
N MET A 191 2.62 -0.56 8.52
CA MET A 191 1.63 0.48 8.77
C MET A 191 0.69 0.56 7.57
N PHE A 192 -0.60 0.88 7.77
CA PHE A 192 -1.47 1.29 6.68
C PHE A 192 -1.97 2.71 6.80
N TYR A 193 -2.12 3.38 5.66
CA TYR A 193 -2.78 4.67 5.59
C TYR A 193 -4.20 4.53 5.07
N ALA A 194 -5.19 4.81 5.92
CA ALA A 194 -6.60 4.72 5.59
C ALA A 194 -7.19 6.07 5.17
N TRP A 195 -6.97 6.50 3.94
CA TRP A 195 -7.58 7.73 3.41
C TRP A 195 -9.08 7.57 3.15
N PRO A 196 -9.90 8.65 3.18
CA PRO A 196 -11.36 8.62 3.12
C PRO A 196 -11.93 8.27 1.72
N SER A 197 -11.56 7.13 1.15
CA SER A 197 -12.23 6.60 -0.05
C SER A 197 -13.68 6.20 0.28
N ALA A 198 -14.62 6.60 -0.55
CA ALA A 198 -16.02 6.18 -0.50
C ALA A 198 -16.11 4.69 -0.83
N ALA A 199 -16.80 3.92 0.01
CA ALA A 199 -17.05 2.49 -0.19
C ALA A 199 -18.05 2.19 -1.33
N SER A 200 -17.97 2.89 -2.47
CA SER A 200 -18.69 2.57 -3.70
C SER A 200 -18.03 3.12 -4.96
N LEU A 201 -17.89 2.29 -6.00
CA LEU A 201 -17.44 2.67 -7.36
C LEU A 201 -18.32 3.76 -8.01
N LEU A 202 -19.60 3.87 -7.65
CA LEU A 202 -20.50 4.91 -8.16
C LEU A 202 -20.13 6.32 -7.63
N ARG A 203 -19.27 6.39 -6.62
CA ARG A 203 -18.80 7.63 -5.98
C ARG A 203 -17.33 7.91 -6.29
N TYR A 204 -16.77 7.30 -7.33
CA TYR A 204 -15.35 7.44 -7.68
C TYR A 204 -14.88 8.90 -7.84
N ALA A 205 -15.73 9.82 -8.31
CA ALA A 205 -15.41 11.26 -8.33
C ALA A 205 -15.22 11.88 -6.92
N VAL A 206 -15.93 11.36 -5.91
CA VAL A 206 -15.74 11.74 -4.50
C VAL A 206 -14.38 11.27 -4.02
N ASP A 207 -13.96 10.07 -4.39
CA ASP A 207 -12.64 9.51 -4.04
C ASP A 207 -11.51 10.39 -4.57
N VAL A 208 -11.61 10.88 -5.81
CA VAL A 208 -10.60 11.77 -6.42
C VAL A 208 -10.48 13.08 -5.64
N ASN A 209 -11.60 13.73 -5.27
CA ASN A 209 -11.56 14.96 -4.49
C ASN A 209 -11.03 14.74 -3.07
N ASN A 210 -11.39 13.61 -2.46
CA ASN A 210 -10.92 13.22 -1.14
C ASN A 210 -9.41 12.91 -1.14
N ALA A 211 -8.92 12.23 -2.17
CA ALA A 211 -7.49 11.97 -2.37
C ALA A 211 -6.71 13.29 -2.45
N ARG A 212 -7.16 14.25 -3.27
CA ARG A 212 -6.53 15.58 -3.37
C ARG A 212 -6.42 16.31 -2.03
N ARG A 213 -7.47 16.27 -1.20
CA ARG A 213 -7.47 16.87 0.14
C ARG A 213 -6.64 16.09 1.16
N THR A 214 -6.37 14.82 0.87
CA THR A 214 -5.54 13.94 1.70
C THR A 214 -4.05 14.16 1.44
N VAL A 215 -3.64 14.62 0.25
CA VAL A 215 -2.24 14.80 -0.14
C VAL A 215 -1.41 15.57 0.90
N PRO A 216 -1.83 16.74 1.43
CA PRO A 216 -1.03 17.47 2.41
C PRO A 216 -0.89 16.71 3.75
N VAL A 217 -1.96 16.03 4.17
CA VAL A 217 -1.97 15.24 5.42
C VAL A 217 -1.07 14.02 5.31
N PHE A 218 -1.08 13.36 4.15
CA PHE A 218 -0.20 12.21 3.89
C PHE A 218 1.26 12.62 3.74
N ALA A 219 1.54 13.73 3.05
CA ALA A 219 2.89 14.31 3.01
C ALA A 219 3.41 14.58 4.42
N ARG A 220 2.56 15.15 5.29
CA ARG A 220 2.91 15.38 6.69
C ARG A 220 3.20 14.09 7.46
N LEU A 221 2.45 13.02 7.24
CA LEU A 221 2.75 11.71 7.82
C LEU A 221 4.17 11.25 7.44
N LEU A 222 4.56 11.34 6.17
CA LEU A 222 5.90 10.94 5.73
C LEU A 222 7.00 11.76 6.42
N GLU A 223 6.79 13.07 6.62
CA GLU A 223 7.74 13.90 7.39
C GLU A 223 7.86 13.46 8.85
N LEU A 224 6.72 13.12 9.48
CA LEU A 224 6.69 12.66 10.87
C LEU A 224 7.38 11.29 11.01
N LEU A 225 7.10 10.35 10.10
CA LEU A 225 7.78 9.06 10.07
C LEU A 225 9.29 9.24 9.89
N GLY A 226 9.70 10.05 8.91
CA GLY A 226 11.12 10.35 8.66
C GLY A 226 11.81 11.00 9.86
N ARG A 227 11.10 11.80 10.65
CA ARG A 227 11.68 12.49 11.81
C ARG A 227 11.69 11.67 13.11
N TYR A 228 10.63 10.92 13.38
CA TYR A 228 10.38 10.34 14.71
C TYR A 228 10.39 8.82 14.76
N SER A 229 10.38 8.13 13.62
CA SER A 229 10.61 6.67 13.62
C SER A 229 12.10 6.33 13.69
N THR A 230 12.45 5.16 14.20
CA THR A 230 13.81 4.58 14.14
C THR A 230 14.02 3.70 12.91
N ALA A 231 13.04 3.65 11.99
CA ALA A 231 13.10 2.80 10.80
C ALA A 231 14.35 3.06 9.97
N ARG A 232 15.02 2.00 9.50
CA ARG A 232 16.16 2.15 8.57
C ARG A 232 15.68 2.76 7.25
N SER A 233 14.58 2.24 6.71
CA SER A 233 13.89 2.74 5.52
C SER A 233 12.38 2.85 5.75
N ILE A 234 11.74 3.78 5.06
CA ILE A 234 10.29 3.93 4.94
C ILE A 234 9.91 3.56 3.51
N ASP A 235 9.45 2.32 3.38
CA ASP A 235 9.04 1.73 2.12
C ASP A 235 7.53 1.88 1.94
N ILE A 236 7.03 2.03 0.71
CA ILE A 236 5.63 2.35 0.46
C ILE A 236 5.06 1.49 -0.66
N LEU A 237 4.00 0.73 -0.34
CA LEU A 237 3.18 0.00 -1.31
C LEU A 237 1.86 0.75 -1.55
N ALA A 238 1.75 1.44 -2.68
CA ALA A 238 0.52 2.09 -3.11
C ALA A 238 -0.24 1.25 -4.14
N TYR A 239 -1.50 0.93 -3.82
CA TYR A 239 -2.36 0.17 -4.71
C TYR A 239 -3.40 1.08 -5.38
N SER A 240 -3.56 0.97 -6.70
CA SER A 240 -4.66 1.60 -7.44
C SER A 240 -4.75 3.11 -7.14
N ALA A 241 -5.90 3.61 -6.67
CA ALA A 241 -6.09 5.03 -6.37
C ALA A 241 -5.26 5.54 -5.18
N GLY A 242 -4.57 4.66 -4.43
CA GLY A 242 -3.52 5.07 -3.49
C GLY A 242 -2.41 5.87 -4.18
N ALA A 243 -2.20 5.66 -5.48
CA ALA A 243 -1.30 6.45 -6.30
C ALA A 243 -1.73 7.93 -6.43
N GLN A 244 -3.03 8.23 -6.34
CA GLN A 244 -3.55 9.61 -6.32
C GLN A 244 -3.24 10.35 -5.01
N VAL A 245 -2.82 9.62 -3.97
CA VAL A 245 -2.36 10.18 -2.69
C VAL A 245 -0.84 10.23 -2.67
N LEU A 246 -0.17 9.11 -2.94
CA LEU A 246 1.28 8.97 -2.78
C LEU A 246 2.07 9.83 -3.78
N SER A 247 1.82 9.69 -5.09
CA SER A 247 2.60 10.37 -6.13
C SER A 247 2.61 11.90 -5.96
N PRO A 248 1.46 12.59 -5.82
CA PRO A 248 1.46 14.03 -5.58
C PRO A 248 1.98 14.42 -4.18
N ALA A 249 1.93 13.55 -3.17
CA ALA A 249 2.52 13.84 -1.86
C ALA A 249 4.05 13.85 -1.91
N LEU A 250 4.67 12.91 -2.66
CA LEU A 250 6.10 12.90 -2.89
C LEU A 250 6.56 14.13 -3.67
N ALA A 251 5.85 14.48 -4.75
CA ALA A 251 6.11 15.72 -5.50
C ALA A 251 6.02 16.96 -4.60
N LYS A 252 4.95 17.05 -3.80
CA LYS A 252 4.76 18.14 -2.83
C LYS A 252 5.89 18.25 -1.81
N LEU A 253 6.39 17.12 -1.30
CA LEU A 253 7.51 17.12 -0.36
C LEU A 253 8.79 17.61 -1.01
N ARG A 254 9.07 17.13 -2.22
CA ARG A 254 10.26 17.53 -2.96
C ARG A 254 10.24 19.01 -3.38
N GLU A 255 9.06 19.54 -3.72
CA GLU A 255 8.85 20.97 -3.97
C GLU A 255 8.99 21.81 -2.69
N LYS A 256 8.38 21.36 -1.59
CA LYS A 256 8.45 22.05 -0.29
C LYS A 256 9.90 22.23 0.18
N TYR A 257 10.74 21.23 -0.09
CA TYR A 257 12.16 21.22 0.25
C TYR A 257 13.06 21.42 -0.98
N GLY A 258 12.57 22.17 -1.98
CA GLY A 258 13.26 22.39 -3.26
C GLY A 258 14.69 22.94 -3.13
N ASP A 259 14.91 23.79 -2.12
CA ASP A 259 16.19 24.44 -1.83
C ASP A 259 17.10 23.64 -0.89
N GLU A 260 16.62 22.53 -0.32
CA GLU A 260 17.42 21.65 0.53
C GLU A 260 18.33 20.77 -0.33
N ASP A 261 19.53 20.49 0.19
CA ASP A 261 20.42 19.51 -0.41
C ASP A 261 19.74 18.13 -0.46
N ILE A 262 19.76 17.48 -1.63
CA ILE A 262 18.99 16.25 -1.85
C ILE A 262 19.46 15.11 -0.94
N GLU A 263 20.75 14.99 -0.66
CA GLU A 263 21.29 13.95 0.22
C GLU A 263 20.79 14.14 1.66
N LYS A 264 20.74 15.38 2.15
CA LYS A 264 20.17 15.70 3.46
C LYS A 264 18.67 15.39 3.52
N LEU A 265 17.94 15.73 2.47
CA LEU A 265 16.51 15.46 2.39
C LEU A 265 16.24 13.95 2.38
N GLN A 266 17.00 13.17 1.62
CA GLN A 266 16.96 11.71 1.59
C GLN A 266 17.27 11.12 2.97
N GLN A 267 18.34 11.57 3.65
CA GLN A 267 18.69 11.12 5.00
C GLN A 267 17.61 11.43 6.04
N ARG A 268 16.91 12.55 5.88
CA ARG A 268 15.83 12.97 6.78
C ARG A 268 14.54 12.20 6.55
N LEU A 269 14.15 11.97 5.29
CA LEU A 269 12.90 11.28 4.97
C LEU A 269 13.03 9.76 4.92
N ARG A 270 14.23 9.23 4.65
CA ARG A 270 14.53 7.78 4.55
C ARG A 270 13.55 7.01 3.68
N LEU A 271 13.11 7.59 2.56
CA LEU A 271 12.21 6.90 1.64
C LEU A 271 12.97 5.84 0.85
N GLY A 272 12.60 4.56 1.00
CA GLY A 272 13.25 3.46 0.30
C GLY A 272 12.52 3.03 -0.96
N GLU A 273 11.94 1.84 -0.91
CA GLU A 273 11.23 1.24 -2.04
C GLU A 273 9.81 1.79 -2.16
N ILE A 274 9.50 2.41 -3.30
CA ILE A 274 8.17 2.90 -3.64
C ILE A 274 7.56 2.01 -4.72
N TYR A 275 6.61 1.15 -4.34
CA TYR A 275 5.93 0.25 -5.26
C TYR A 275 4.52 0.72 -5.58
N PHE A 276 4.28 1.07 -6.84
CA PHE A 276 2.96 1.37 -7.36
C PHE A 276 2.36 0.13 -8.03
N ALA A 277 1.39 -0.50 -7.37
CA ALA A 277 0.63 -1.62 -7.89
C ALA A 277 -0.62 -1.13 -8.63
N ALA A 278 -0.68 -1.35 -9.96
CA ALA A 278 -1.80 -0.96 -10.81
C ALA A 278 -2.23 0.52 -10.61
N PRO A 279 -1.31 1.50 -10.64
CA PRO A 279 -1.61 2.85 -10.17
C PRO A 279 -2.72 3.53 -10.99
N ASP A 280 -3.74 3.96 -10.26
CA ASP A 280 -4.89 4.67 -10.80
C ASP A 280 -4.69 6.17 -10.60
N VAL A 281 -3.74 6.75 -11.33
CA VAL A 281 -3.48 8.19 -11.43
C VAL A 281 -3.34 8.53 -12.91
N ASP A 282 -3.70 9.76 -13.29
CA ASP A 282 -3.56 10.21 -14.69
C ASP A 282 -2.11 10.05 -15.13
N PHE A 283 -1.89 9.42 -16.29
CA PHE A 283 -0.55 9.01 -16.68
C PHE A 283 0.40 10.20 -16.86
N ARG A 284 -0.03 11.28 -17.51
CA ARG A 284 0.79 12.50 -17.63
C ARG A 284 1.05 13.15 -16.27
N VAL A 285 0.02 13.28 -15.43
CA VAL A 285 0.20 13.83 -14.07
C VAL A 285 1.15 12.98 -13.24
N PHE A 286 1.13 11.65 -13.41
CA PHE A 286 2.08 10.77 -12.75
C PHE A 286 3.51 11.00 -13.24
N LEU A 287 3.72 11.16 -14.56
CA LEU A 287 5.04 11.46 -15.11
C LEU A 287 5.55 12.83 -14.63
N GLU A 288 4.69 13.85 -14.60
CA GLU A 288 5.01 15.18 -14.04
C GLU A 288 5.45 15.07 -12.57
N ASN A 289 4.64 14.40 -11.74
CA ASN A 289 5.00 14.18 -10.35
C ASN A 289 6.31 13.38 -10.22
N LEU A 290 6.45 12.29 -10.97
CA LEU A 290 7.63 11.42 -10.92
C LEU A 290 8.89 12.20 -11.32
N ALA A 291 8.84 13.02 -12.37
CA ALA A 291 9.94 13.90 -12.74
C ALA A 291 10.34 14.87 -11.61
N THR A 292 9.38 15.27 -10.79
CA THR A 292 9.63 16.09 -9.60
C THR A 292 10.32 15.31 -8.49
N TYR A 293 9.90 14.07 -8.17
CA TYR A 293 10.36 13.36 -6.95
C TYR A 293 11.26 12.15 -7.17
N ILE A 294 11.62 11.76 -8.40
CA ILE A 294 12.36 10.51 -8.65
C ILE A 294 13.74 10.45 -7.97
N ASP A 295 14.28 11.60 -7.58
CA ASP A 295 15.53 11.72 -6.80
C ASP A 295 15.33 11.53 -5.29
N LEU A 296 14.09 11.43 -4.80
CA LEU A 296 13.76 11.40 -3.38
C LEU A 296 13.79 10.00 -2.75
N PRO A 297 13.13 8.97 -3.31
CA PRO A 297 13.24 7.61 -2.78
C PRO A 297 14.49 6.89 -3.31
N ASN A 298 14.90 5.81 -2.63
CA ASN A 298 15.94 4.92 -3.16
C ASN A 298 15.53 4.31 -4.50
N HIS A 299 14.25 3.92 -4.64
CA HIS A 299 13.73 3.40 -5.90
C HIS A 299 12.22 3.51 -6.05
N VAL A 300 11.78 3.62 -7.30
CA VAL A 300 10.39 3.53 -7.71
C VAL A 300 10.19 2.29 -8.57
N THR A 301 9.13 1.52 -8.29
CA THR A 301 8.66 0.41 -9.12
C THR A 301 7.24 0.69 -9.57
N LEU A 302 7.02 0.68 -10.88
CA LEU A 302 5.71 0.84 -11.52
C LEU A 302 5.24 -0.50 -12.08
N ALA A 303 4.32 -1.18 -11.40
CA ALA A 303 3.71 -2.41 -11.88
C ALA A 303 2.40 -2.13 -12.63
N LEU A 304 2.43 -2.35 -13.94
CA LEU A 304 1.34 -2.05 -14.86
C LEU A 304 0.73 -3.34 -15.46
N ASN A 305 -0.56 -3.29 -15.76
CA ASN A 305 -1.24 -4.29 -16.56
C ASN A 305 -1.95 -3.58 -17.72
N PRO A 306 -1.43 -3.66 -18.97
CA PRO A 306 -2.05 -3.02 -20.13
C PRO A 306 -3.48 -3.48 -20.42
N ASP A 307 -3.90 -4.61 -19.86
CA ASP A 307 -5.24 -5.16 -20.01
C ASP A 307 -6.15 -4.93 -18.79
N ASP A 308 -5.70 -4.20 -17.77
CA ASP A 308 -6.45 -3.94 -16.54
C ASP A 308 -7.85 -3.38 -16.82
N SER A 309 -8.86 -4.13 -16.36
CA SER A 309 -10.27 -3.85 -16.62
C SER A 309 -10.82 -2.70 -15.78
N VAL A 310 -10.30 -2.52 -14.56
CA VAL A 310 -10.68 -1.44 -13.65
C VAL A 310 -10.07 -0.14 -14.12
N LEU A 311 -8.78 -0.14 -14.48
CA LEU A 311 -8.12 1.06 -15.01
C LEU A 311 -8.68 1.46 -16.38
N LYS A 312 -9.12 0.51 -17.22
CA LYS A 312 -9.87 0.84 -18.45
C LYS A 312 -11.19 1.56 -18.16
N PHE A 313 -11.89 1.21 -17.08
CA PHE A 313 -13.07 1.95 -16.64
C PHE A 313 -12.70 3.33 -16.09
N ALA A 314 -11.69 3.43 -15.24
CA ALA A 314 -11.19 4.69 -14.69
C ALA A 314 -10.74 5.65 -15.79
N ALA A 315 -10.02 5.16 -16.80
CA ALA A 315 -9.57 5.94 -17.95
C ALA A 315 -10.75 6.56 -18.72
N ARG A 316 -11.81 5.79 -18.96
CA ARG A 316 -13.04 6.29 -19.59
C ARG A 316 -13.74 7.36 -18.76
N HIS A 317 -13.75 7.21 -17.44
CA HIS A 317 -14.34 8.20 -16.53
C HIS A 317 -13.53 9.51 -16.53
N HIS A 318 -12.20 9.41 -16.50
CA HIS A 318 -11.28 10.55 -16.45
C HIS A 318 -10.99 11.19 -17.81
N LYS A 319 -11.27 10.48 -18.92
CA LYS A 319 -10.87 10.86 -20.28
C LYS A 319 -9.35 11.03 -20.43
N ALA A 320 -8.58 10.22 -19.72
CA ALA A 320 -7.12 10.17 -19.76
C ALA A 320 -6.65 8.75 -19.43
N SER A 321 -5.50 8.33 -19.98
CA SER A 321 -4.92 7.04 -19.61
C SER A 321 -4.44 7.05 -18.15
N ARG A 322 -4.23 5.86 -17.57
CA ARG A 322 -3.83 5.71 -16.16
C ARG A 322 -2.41 5.19 -16.11
N ALA A 323 -1.62 5.58 -15.12
CA ALA A 323 -0.22 5.14 -15.01
C ALA A 323 -0.06 3.60 -14.97
N GLY A 324 -1.03 2.86 -14.41
CA GLY A 324 -1.03 1.39 -14.41
C GLY A 324 -1.57 0.74 -15.70
N ARG A 325 -2.05 1.55 -16.65
CA ARG A 325 -2.52 1.17 -17.98
C ARG A 325 -2.26 2.36 -18.95
N PRO A 326 -0.98 2.70 -19.19
CA PRO A 326 -0.63 3.90 -19.92
C PRO A 326 -0.98 3.76 -21.41
N ASP A 327 -1.29 4.88 -22.06
CA ASP A 327 -1.33 5.00 -23.51
C ASP A 327 -0.07 5.73 -23.99
N PRO A 328 0.95 5.03 -24.54
CA PRO A 328 2.19 5.66 -24.97
C PRO A 328 2.00 6.68 -26.11
N ASP A 329 0.90 6.60 -26.86
CA ASP A 329 0.59 7.55 -27.94
C ASP A 329 0.17 8.93 -27.42
N GLU A 330 -0.11 9.05 -26.13
CA GLU A 330 -0.41 10.35 -25.53
C GLU A 330 0.85 11.15 -25.19
N LEU A 331 2.05 10.59 -25.28
CA LEU A 331 3.29 11.29 -24.93
C LEU A 331 3.89 12.02 -26.13
N SER A 332 4.44 13.22 -25.89
CA SER A 332 5.32 13.90 -26.83
C SER A 332 6.64 13.13 -27.01
N ALA A 333 7.42 13.52 -28.02
CA ALA A 333 8.75 12.94 -28.26
C ALA A 333 9.75 13.26 -27.14
N GLU A 334 9.55 14.34 -26.39
CA GLU A 334 10.36 14.68 -25.22
C GLU A 334 9.99 13.81 -24.02
N GLU A 335 8.70 13.70 -23.69
CA GLU A 335 8.20 12.84 -22.62
C GLU A 335 8.55 11.36 -22.89
N THR A 336 8.43 10.90 -24.13
CA THR A 336 8.82 9.53 -24.51
C THR A 336 10.31 9.29 -24.25
N ARG A 337 11.19 10.23 -24.62
CA ARG A 337 12.63 10.12 -24.34
C ARG A 337 12.91 10.13 -22.84
N TRP A 338 12.20 10.96 -22.09
CA TRP A 338 12.32 11.00 -20.64
C TRP A 338 11.93 9.66 -20.00
N VAL A 339 10.83 9.04 -20.41
CA VAL A 339 10.41 7.71 -19.90
C VAL A 339 11.47 6.64 -20.23
N ILE A 340 12.03 6.66 -21.44
CA ILE A 340 13.10 5.74 -21.84
C ILE A 340 14.33 5.93 -20.95
N ASP A 341 14.80 7.17 -20.79
CA ASP A 341 15.94 7.48 -19.94
C ASP A 341 15.67 7.12 -18.48
N ALA A 342 14.47 7.40 -17.97
CA ALA A 342 14.06 7.05 -16.63
C ALA A 342 14.14 5.54 -16.39
N SER A 343 13.57 4.73 -17.28
CA SER A 343 13.58 3.26 -17.17
C SER A 343 14.98 2.63 -17.24
N ARG A 344 15.98 3.34 -17.80
CA ARG A 344 17.32 2.79 -18.06
C ARG A 344 18.39 3.34 -17.12
N LYS A 345 18.23 4.58 -16.65
CA LYS A 345 19.29 5.37 -15.99
C LYS A 345 18.89 5.96 -14.65
N MET A 346 17.59 6.06 -14.36
CA MET A 346 17.06 6.59 -13.10
C MET A 346 16.63 5.42 -12.20
N PRO A 347 16.38 5.65 -10.90
CA PRO A 347 15.87 4.61 -10.00
C PRO A 347 14.37 4.34 -10.25
N LEU A 348 14.04 3.90 -11.47
CA LEU A 348 12.70 3.53 -11.92
C LEU A 348 12.72 2.16 -12.60
N ASP A 349 11.94 1.25 -12.08
CA ASP A 349 11.63 -0.04 -12.71
C ASP A 349 10.18 -0.05 -13.21
N ILE A 350 9.98 -0.53 -14.44
CA ILE A 350 8.65 -0.72 -15.02
C ILE A 350 8.40 -2.22 -15.15
N LEU A 351 7.41 -2.73 -14.43
CA LEU A 351 7.01 -4.15 -14.45
C LEU A 351 5.77 -4.33 -15.31
N TRP A 352 5.89 -5.17 -16.31
CA TRP A 352 4.77 -5.58 -17.16
C TRP A 352 4.13 -6.85 -16.61
N ILE A 353 2.98 -6.67 -15.97
CA ILE A 353 2.16 -7.73 -15.39
C ILE A 353 1.11 -8.16 -16.43
N THR A 354 1.34 -9.30 -17.09
CA THR A 354 0.47 -9.79 -18.18
C THR A 354 0.15 -11.26 -18.03
N SER A 355 -1.07 -11.66 -18.40
CA SER A 355 -1.49 -13.07 -18.44
C SER A 355 -0.81 -13.87 -19.54
N GLU A 356 -0.07 -13.21 -20.43
CA GLU A 356 0.72 -13.87 -21.48
C GLU A 356 1.95 -14.58 -20.90
N THR A 357 2.52 -14.04 -19.82
CA THR A 357 3.72 -14.59 -19.17
C THR A 357 3.44 -15.15 -17.78
N ILE A 358 2.36 -14.70 -17.13
CA ILE A 358 1.96 -15.15 -15.80
C ILE A 358 0.81 -16.16 -15.93
N PRO A 359 1.05 -17.45 -15.62
CA PRO A 359 0.03 -18.49 -15.75
C PRO A 359 -1.13 -18.27 -14.77
N ASP A 360 -2.33 -18.70 -15.15
CA ASP A 360 -3.56 -18.63 -14.33
C ASP A 360 -4.00 -17.21 -13.88
N MET A 361 -3.33 -16.16 -14.32
CA MET A 361 -3.74 -14.79 -14.07
C MET A 361 -4.86 -14.37 -15.02
N SER A 362 -5.91 -13.75 -14.49
CA SER A 362 -6.93 -13.10 -15.32
C SER A 362 -6.32 -11.94 -16.10
N ARG A 363 -6.52 -11.93 -17.43
CA ARG A 363 -6.04 -10.87 -18.34
C ARG A 363 -6.34 -9.45 -17.83
N GLY A 364 -7.56 -9.22 -17.36
CA GLY A 364 -7.99 -7.91 -16.86
C GLY A 364 -7.77 -7.67 -15.37
N SER A 365 -6.87 -8.42 -14.72
CA SER A 365 -6.64 -8.36 -13.28
C SER A 365 -6.18 -6.97 -12.84
N HIS A 366 -6.85 -6.44 -11.82
CA HIS A 366 -6.44 -5.22 -11.11
C HIS A 366 -5.78 -5.55 -9.78
N SER A 367 -6.17 -6.66 -9.16
CA SER A 367 -5.73 -7.08 -7.82
C SER A 367 -4.43 -7.89 -7.81
N PHE A 368 -3.71 -7.95 -8.94
CA PHE A 368 -2.63 -8.92 -9.18
C PHE A 368 -1.58 -8.97 -8.08
N TRP A 369 -1.29 -7.85 -7.40
CA TRP A 369 -0.24 -7.79 -6.37
C TRP A 369 -0.52 -8.69 -5.17
N TYR A 370 -1.80 -8.89 -4.82
CA TYR A 370 -2.21 -9.76 -3.70
C TYR A 370 -3.03 -10.97 -4.16
N SER A 371 -3.56 -10.98 -5.38
CA SER A 371 -4.34 -12.11 -5.88
C SER A 371 -3.50 -13.16 -6.62
N HIS A 372 -2.25 -12.84 -6.99
CA HIS A 372 -1.39 -13.75 -7.73
C HIS A 372 -0.11 -14.14 -6.95
N PRO A 373 0.16 -15.44 -6.70
CA PRO A 373 1.33 -15.91 -5.93
C PRO A 373 2.70 -15.42 -6.44
N TRP A 374 2.85 -15.24 -7.75
CA TRP A 374 4.11 -14.78 -8.33
C TRP A 374 4.37 -13.31 -8.02
N VAL A 375 3.35 -12.46 -8.20
CA VAL A 375 3.51 -11.02 -7.97
C VAL A 375 3.61 -10.73 -6.48
N SER A 376 2.89 -11.45 -5.62
CA SER A 376 3.08 -11.31 -4.18
C SER A 376 4.45 -11.77 -3.70
N THR A 377 5.03 -12.80 -4.33
CA THR A 377 6.43 -13.18 -4.09
C THR A 377 7.37 -12.05 -4.48
N ASP A 378 7.18 -11.47 -5.67
CA ASP A 378 8.00 -10.37 -6.17
C ASP A 378 8.01 -9.18 -5.20
N VAL A 379 6.82 -8.76 -4.77
CA VAL A 379 6.61 -7.68 -3.80
C VAL A 379 7.29 -7.99 -2.47
N LEU A 380 7.15 -9.22 -1.95
CA LEU A 380 7.80 -9.61 -0.69
C LEU A 380 9.32 -9.61 -0.80
N VAL A 381 9.88 -10.14 -1.89
CA VAL A 381 11.32 -10.16 -2.11
C VAL A 381 11.87 -8.73 -2.26
N LEU A 382 11.12 -7.83 -2.93
CA LEU A 382 11.50 -6.42 -3.02
C LEU A 382 11.62 -5.78 -1.65
N PHE A 383 10.56 -5.83 -0.84
CA PHE A 383 10.56 -5.13 0.44
C PHE A 383 11.47 -5.79 1.48
N LEU A 384 11.61 -7.12 1.49
CA LEU A 384 12.44 -7.80 2.49
C LEU A 384 13.93 -7.76 2.17
N LEU A 385 14.31 -7.71 0.89
CA LEU A 385 15.70 -7.86 0.45
C LEU A 385 16.22 -6.64 -0.33
N GLN A 386 15.38 -5.64 -0.58
CA GLN A 386 15.71 -4.43 -1.36
C GLN A 386 16.40 -4.72 -2.72
N ALA A 387 16.06 -5.85 -3.33
CA ALA A 387 16.73 -6.37 -4.52
C ALA A 387 16.13 -5.80 -5.82
N ARG A 388 16.97 -5.55 -6.83
CA ARG A 388 16.53 -5.07 -8.14
C ARG A 388 15.81 -6.17 -8.93
N PRO A 389 15.02 -5.85 -9.97
CA PRO A 389 14.24 -6.85 -10.71
C PRO A 389 15.01 -8.09 -11.19
N ALA A 390 16.17 -7.90 -11.84
CA ALA A 390 17.02 -9.01 -12.27
C ALA A 390 17.45 -9.91 -11.10
N GLU A 391 17.69 -9.31 -9.94
CA GLU A 391 18.14 -10.00 -8.75
C GLU A 391 17.04 -10.81 -8.07
N ARG A 392 15.77 -10.48 -8.36
CA ARG A 392 14.56 -11.14 -7.84
C ARG A 392 13.98 -12.18 -8.80
N GLY A 393 14.65 -12.41 -9.94
CA GLY A 393 14.27 -13.42 -10.92
C GLY A 393 13.37 -12.94 -12.05
N LEU A 394 13.23 -11.61 -12.23
CA LEU A 394 12.54 -11.03 -13.39
C LEU A 394 13.47 -10.96 -14.60
N ALA A 395 12.87 -11.06 -15.79
CA ALA A 395 13.57 -10.96 -17.07
C ALA A 395 13.40 -9.56 -17.67
N GLU A 396 14.46 -9.05 -18.32
CA GLU A 396 14.45 -7.77 -19.03
C GLU A 396 13.90 -7.95 -20.45
N TYR A 397 13.06 -7.01 -20.88
CA TYR A 397 12.57 -6.84 -22.23
C TYR A 397 12.73 -5.39 -22.65
N GLU A 398 13.28 -5.15 -23.83
CA GLU A 398 13.30 -3.82 -24.43
C GLU A 398 11.98 -3.58 -25.15
N GLY A 399 11.18 -2.64 -24.65
CA GLY A 399 9.90 -2.26 -25.24
C GLY A 399 10.05 -1.72 -26.66
N GLU A 400 8.96 -1.71 -27.43
CA GLU A 400 8.97 -1.26 -28.84
C GLU A 400 9.56 0.14 -29.06
N ARG A 401 9.49 1.00 -28.03
CA ARG A 401 10.02 2.37 -28.05
C ARG A 401 11.40 2.51 -27.39
N GLY A 402 12.05 1.41 -27.00
CA GLY A 402 13.39 1.38 -26.40
C GLY A 402 13.44 1.55 -24.88
N GLY A 403 12.29 1.56 -24.20
CA GLY A 403 12.23 1.57 -22.73
C GLY A 403 12.57 0.20 -22.14
N ARG A 404 13.23 0.18 -20.98
CA ARG A 404 13.51 -1.06 -20.24
C ARG A 404 12.26 -1.47 -19.46
N ILE A 405 11.83 -2.70 -19.66
CA ILE A 405 10.67 -3.29 -19.01
C ILE A 405 11.08 -4.63 -18.40
N TRP A 406 10.50 -4.95 -17.24
CA TRP A 406 10.70 -6.23 -16.57
C TRP A 406 9.43 -7.06 -16.62
N TYR A 407 9.57 -8.37 -16.77
CA TYR A 407 8.43 -9.29 -16.77
C TYR A 407 8.78 -10.58 -16.03
N PHE A 408 7.73 -11.34 -15.69
CA PHE A 408 7.84 -12.64 -15.05
C PHE A 408 8.14 -13.71 -16.11
N PRO A 409 9.33 -14.34 -16.13
CA PRO A 409 9.60 -15.43 -17.06
C PRO A 409 8.81 -16.70 -16.68
N GLU A 410 8.70 -17.64 -17.61
CA GLU A 410 7.97 -18.91 -17.40
C GLU A 410 8.49 -19.71 -16.19
N ASP A 411 9.80 -19.61 -15.90
CA ASP A 411 10.49 -20.25 -14.77
C ASP A 411 10.67 -19.31 -13.56
N TYR A 412 9.82 -18.28 -13.42
CA TYR A 412 9.91 -17.30 -12.32
C TYR A 412 9.94 -17.94 -10.91
N PRO A 413 9.16 -18.98 -10.57
CA PRO A 413 9.26 -19.63 -9.26
C PRO A 413 10.66 -20.19 -8.95
N GLU A 414 11.32 -20.79 -9.95
CA GLU A 414 12.67 -21.32 -9.84
C GLU A 414 13.71 -20.19 -9.76
N GLN A 415 13.53 -19.13 -10.56
CA GLN A 415 14.40 -17.96 -10.56
C GLN A 415 14.33 -17.20 -9.23
N SER A 416 13.13 -16.90 -8.75
CA SER A 416 12.90 -16.25 -7.45
C SER A 416 13.40 -17.11 -6.28
N SER A 417 13.26 -18.45 -6.35
CA SER A 417 13.82 -19.34 -5.34
C SER A 417 15.36 -19.28 -5.29
N ARG A 418 16.03 -19.22 -6.45
CA ARG A 418 17.50 -19.06 -6.55
C ARG A 418 17.94 -17.68 -6.08
N ALA A 419 17.20 -16.64 -6.44
CA ALA A 419 17.41 -15.27 -6.01
C ALA A 419 17.43 -15.17 -4.48
N ILE A 420 16.39 -15.68 -3.80
CA ILE A 420 16.29 -15.64 -2.33
C ILE A 420 17.46 -16.39 -1.67
N ASN A 421 17.88 -17.53 -2.21
CA ASN A 421 19.05 -18.26 -1.68
C ASN A 421 20.33 -17.40 -1.76
N ARG A 422 20.60 -16.80 -2.93
CA ARG A 422 21.78 -15.95 -3.15
C ARG A 422 21.79 -14.74 -2.23
N LEU A 423 20.66 -14.02 -2.15
CA LEU A 423 20.53 -12.80 -1.36
C LEU A 423 20.59 -13.03 0.16
N LYS A 424 20.42 -14.27 0.64
CA LYS A 424 20.60 -14.63 2.05
C LYS A 424 22.06 -14.97 2.41
N GLU A 425 22.90 -15.24 1.42
CA GLU A 425 24.32 -15.56 1.60
C GLU A 425 25.21 -14.30 1.57
N GLU A 426 24.69 -13.20 1.00
CA GLU A 426 25.27 -11.85 0.96
C GLU A 426 24.94 -11.08 2.25
#